data_AF-A0A4P8H8B8-F1
#
_entry.id   AF-A0A4P8H8B8-F1
#
_cell.length_a   1.000
_cell.length_b   1.000
_cell.length_c   1.000
_cell.angle_alpha   90.00
_cell.angle_beta   90.00
_cell.angle_gamma   90.00
#
_symmetry.space_group_name_H-M   'P 1'
#
loop_
_entity.id
_entity.type
_entity.pdbx_description
1 polymer ?
#
loop_
_entity_poly.entity_id
_entity_poly.type
_entity_poly.pdbx_seq_one_letter_code
_entity_poly.pdbx_strand_id
1 'polypeptide(L)' 'MAEALNSVYKAELIDRREWSGVIEVMAETSKWVAWYNHVRLHSALHYRPPIEAHSDWIKQQTTTGVAA' A
#
# COMPACT_ATOMS: atom_id res chain seq x y z
N MET A 1 -10.79 3.39 -6.55
CA MET A 1 -9.40 3.03 -6.19
C MET A 1 -9.27 2.63 -4.71
N ALA A 2 -9.80 3.42 -3.78
CA ALA A 2 -9.76 3.09 -2.34
C ALA A 2 -10.51 1.80 -1.98
N GLU A 3 -11.57 1.46 -2.71
CA GLU A 3 -12.39 0.26 -2.45
C GLU A 3 -11.59 -1.04 -2.64
N ALA A 4 -10.82 -1.16 -3.72
CA ALA A 4 -10.01 -2.35 -3.97
C ALA A 4 -8.94 -2.56 -2.89
N LEU A 5 -8.29 -1.48 -2.45
CA LEU A 5 -7.33 -1.52 -1.35
C LEU A 5 -8.00 -1.96 -0.04
N ASN A 6 -9.18 -1.39 0.27
CA ASN A 6 -9.93 -1.72 1.48
C ASN A 6 -10.40 -3.18 1.49
N SER A 7 -10.87 -3.70 0.36
CA SER A 7 -11.26 -5.10 0.21
C SER A 7 -10.08 -6.05 0.45
N VAL A 8 -8.91 -5.74 -0.12
CA VAL A 8 -7.70 -6.56 0.09
C VAL A 8 -7.24 -6.48 1.54
N TYR A 9 -7.20 -5.29 2.14
CA TYR A 9 -6.86 -5.09 3.55
C TYR A 9 -7.78 -5.90 4.47
N LYS A 10 -9.09 -5.87 4.22
CA LYS A 10 -10.05 -6.66 5.01
C LYS A 10 -9.81 -8.16 4.85
N ALA A 11 -9.63 -8.65 3.62
CA ALA A 11 -9.47 -10.08 3.35
C ALA A 11 -8.12 -10.67 3.81
N GLU A 12 -7.03 -9.88 3.73
CA GLU A 12 -5.68 -10.35 4.09
C GLU A 12 -5.38 -10.17 5.58
N LEU A 13 -5.92 -9.13 6.21
CA LEU A 13 -5.63 -8.81 7.61
C LEU A 13 -6.85 -9.03 8.52
N ILE A 14 -7.92 -8.27 8.31
CA ILE A 14 -9.01 -8.14 9.30
C ILE A 14 -9.81 -9.44 9.46
N ASP A 15 -10.14 -10.11 8.37
CA ASP A 15 -10.99 -11.31 8.35
C ASP A 15 -10.26 -12.59 8.81
N ARG A 16 -8.92 -12.54 8.94
CA ARG A 16 -8.11 -13.73 9.18
C ARG A 16 -8.04 -14.19 10.63
N ARG A 17 -8.44 -13.35 11.58
CA ARG A 17 -8.45 -13.69 13.00
C ARG A 17 -9.42 -12.82 13.76
N GLU A 18 -9.82 -13.30 14.94
CA GLU A 18 -10.47 -12.47 15.94
C GLU A 18 -9.44 -11.57 16.62
N TRP A 19 -9.84 -10.33 16.89
CA TRP A 19 -8.96 -9.30 17.42
C TRP A 19 -9.30 -9.01 18.87
N SER A 20 -8.29 -8.96 19.74
CA SER A 20 -8.53 -8.71 21.17
C SER A 20 -8.80 -7.23 21.45
N GLY A 21 -8.44 -6.33 20.54
CA GLY A 21 -8.73 -4.91 20.66
C GLY A 21 -8.13 -4.04 19.56
N VAL A 22 -8.53 -2.77 19.53
CA VAL A 22 -8.12 -1.80 18.49
C VAL A 22 -6.62 -1.54 18.45
N ILE A 23 -5.92 -1.60 19.59
CA ILE A 23 -4.47 -1.39 19.64
C ILE A 23 -3.73 -2.48 18.86
N GLU A 24 -4.16 -3.73 19.02
CA GLU A 24 -3.60 -4.87 18.29
C GLU A 24 -3.84 -4.73 16.79
N VAL A 25 -5.06 -4.36 16.40
CA VAL A 25 -5.42 -4.08 15.00
C VAL A 25 -4.52 -3.01 14.43
N MET A 26 -4.32 -1.88 15.13
CA MET A 26 -3.47 -0.79 14.65
C MET A 26 -2.01 -1.23 14.47
N ALA A 27 -1.45 -1.99 15.42
CA ALA A 27 -0.08 -2.47 15.32
C ALA A 27 0.11 -3.39 14.09
N GLU A 28 -0.82 -4.31 13.87
CA GLU A 28 -0.75 -5.20 12.71
C GLU A 28 -1.07 -4.47 11.40
N THR A 29 -1.95 -3.46 11.44
CA THR A 29 -2.23 -2.58 10.30
C THR A 29 -0.97 -1.86 9.86
N SER A 30 -0.20 -1.30 10.80
CA SER A 30 1.07 -0.65 10.48
C SER A 30 2.06 -1.61 9.81
N LYS A 31 2.15 -2.85 10.31
CA LYS A 31 3.01 -3.88 9.68
C LYS A 31 2.51 -4.27 8.28
N TRP A 32 1.21 -4.44 8.12
CA TRP A 32 0.60 -4.77 6.84
C TRP A 32 0.81 -3.65 5.82
N VAL A 33 0.65 -2.38 6.22
CA VAL A 33 0.90 -1.22 5.34
C VAL A 33 2.37 -1.15 4.94
N ALA A 34 3.31 -1.37 5.87
CA ALA A 34 4.73 -1.42 5.55
C ALA A 34 5.04 -2.53 4.53
N TRP A 35 4.51 -3.73 4.73
CA TRP A 35 4.67 -4.84 3.79
C TRP A 35 4.02 -4.52 2.43
N TYR A 36 2.79 -4.01 2.42
CA TYR A 36 2.06 -3.67 1.20
C TYR A 36 2.84 -2.65 0.35
N ASN A 37 3.39 -1.61 0.98
CA ASN A 37 4.07 -0.54 0.25
C ASN A 37 5.48 -0.89 -0.20
N HIS A 38 6.23 -1.68 0.60
CA HIS A 38 7.65 -1.92 0.36
C HIS A 38 7.97 -3.28 -0.27
N VAL A 39 7.09 -4.27 -0.13
CA VAL A 39 7.40 -5.67 -0.47
C VAL A 39 6.39 -6.26 -1.44
N ARG A 40 5.09 -5.93 -1.32
CA ARG A 40 4.05 -6.54 -2.14
C ARG A 40 4.18 -6.14 -3.61
N LEU A 41 4.30 -7.13 -4.48
CA LEU A 41 4.39 -6.91 -5.92
C LEU A 41 3.00 -6.84 -6.55
N HIS A 42 2.81 -5.86 -7.43
CA HIS A 42 1.54 -5.68 -8.14
C HIS A 42 1.74 -5.86 -9.65
N SER A 43 0.98 -6.75 -10.27
CA SER A 43 1.03 -6.95 -11.73
C SER A 43 0.71 -5.67 -12.50
N ALA A 44 -0.20 -4.84 -11.99
CA ALA A 44 -0.52 -3.53 -12.56
C ALA A 44 0.65 -2.52 -12.49
N LEU A 45 1.63 -2.75 -11.61
CA LEU A 45 2.84 -1.93 -11.47
C LEU A 45 4.07 -2.59 -12.11
N HIS A 46 3.86 -3.53 -13.03
CA HIS A 46 4.91 -4.35 -13.64
C HIS A 46 5.70 -5.17 -12.62
N TYR A 47 5.00 -5.76 -11.64
CA TYR A 47 5.60 -6.54 -10.56
C TYR A 47 6.62 -5.76 -9.73
N ARG A 48 6.31 -4.49 -9.45
CA ARG A 48 7.07 -3.63 -8.54
C ARG A 48 6.24 -3.27 -7.31
N PRO A 49 6.90 -2.94 -6.18
CA PRO A 49 6.21 -2.45 -5.00
C PRO A 49 5.64 -1.04 -5.22
N PRO A 50 4.53 -0.69 -4.53
CA PRO A 50 3.88 0.61 -4.67
C PRO A 50 4.81 1.81 -4.43
N ILE A 51 5.75 1.70 -3.49
CA ILE A 51 6.68 2.80 -3.19
C ILE A 51 7.58 3.15 -4.36
N GLU A 52 8.01 2.16 -5.16
CA GLU A 52 8.82 2.40 -6.35
C GLU A 52 8.02 3.09 -7.44
N ALA A 53 6.80 2.61 -7.71
CA ALA A 53 5.92 3.23 -8.69
C ALA A 53 5.56 4.67 -8.30
N HIS A 54 5.32 4.92 -7.01
CA HIS A 54 5.06 6.26 -6.50
C HIS A 54 6.28 7.18 -6.62
N SER A 55 7.47 6.68 -6.29
CA SER A 55 8.72 7.44 -6.43
C SER A 55 8.98 7.85 -7.87
N ASP A 56 8.70 6.95 -8.82
CA ASP A 56 8.84 7.23 -10.25
C ASP A 56 7.83 8.30 -10.72
N TRP A 57 6.58 8.18 -10.28
CA TRP A 57 5.54 9.19 -10.54
C TRP A 57 5.92 10.57 -9.97
N ILE A 58 6.43 10.65 -8.74
CA ILE A 58 6.91 11.93 -8.15
C ILE A 58 8.01 12.53 -9.02
N LYS A 59 8.98 11.73 -9.47
CA LYS A 59 10.07 12.20 -10.33
C LYS A 59 9.54 12.78 -11.63
N GLN A 60 8.62 12.07 -12.28
CA GLN A 60 7.98 12.55 -13.52
C GLN A 60 7.22 13.87 -13.29
N GLN A 61 6.43 13.97 -12.22
CA GLN A 61 5.71 15.21 -11.89
C GLN A 61 6.64 16.38 -11.57
N THR A 62 7.75 16.11 -10.89
CA THR A 62 8.75 17.13 -10.58
C THR A 62 9.44 17.61 -11.86
N THR A 63 9.77 16.72 -12.79
CA THR A 63 10.31 17.08 -14.11
C THR A 63 9.33 17.89 -14.95
N THR A 64 8.04 17.55 -14.95
CA THR A 64 7.01 18.32 -15.67
C THR A 64 6.77 19.69 -15.04
N GLY A 65 6.83 19.81 -13.72
CA GLY A 65 6.64 21.09 -13.01
C GLY A 65 7.82 22.06 -13.09
N VAL A 66 9.04 21.56 -13.32
CA VAL A 66 10.25 22.40 -13.49
C VAL A 66 10.43 22.87 -14.96
N ALA A 67 9.79 22.19 -15.92
CA ALA A 67 9.83 22.53 -17.33
C ALA A 67 8.66 23.45 -17.79
N ALA A 68 7.83 23.95 -16.86
CA ALA A 68 6.67 24.80 -17.12
C ALA A 68 6.93 26.27 -16.77
#